data_AF-A0A2N7U2E8-F1
#
_entry.id   AF-A0A2N7U2E8-F1
#
_cell.length_a   1.000
_cell.length_b   1.000
_cell.length_c   1.000
_cell.angle_alpha   90.00
_cell.angle_beta   90.00
_cell.angle_gamma   90.00
#
_symmetry.space_group_name_H-M   'P 1'
#
loop_
_entity.id
_entity.type
_entity.pdbx_description
1 polymer ?
#
loop_
_entity_poly.entity_id
_entity_poly.type
_entity_poly.pdbx_seq_one_letter_code
_entity_poly.pdbx_strand_id
1 'polypeptide(L)'
;MNAAPLGTPVATSSLWCAAIKALGHGARRDDIITLKPGWLDLPHGQILAVLETSAEQEESPVDEPLRVQVAAIQRRAIRRALAACGGNWASAARRLAVDPSNLHKLASRLGVK
;
A
#
# COMPACT_ATOMS: atom_id res chain seq x y z
N MET A 1 19.89 16.44 2.57
CA MET A 1 18.42 16.58 2.65
C MET A 1 17.85 16.25 1.28
N ASN A 2 17.06 15.19 1.14
CA ASN A 2 16.35 14.91 -0.11
C ASN A 2 14.87 14.75 0.24
N ALA A 3 14.06 15.73 -0.14
CA ALA A 3 12.64 15.76 0.12
C ALA A 3 11.93 14.91 -0.95
N ALA A 4 11.28 13.83 -0.53
CA ALA A 4 10.38 13.07 -1.39
C ALA A 4 9.16 13.93 -1.74
N PRO A 5 8.78 14.07 -3.03
CA PRO A 5 7.55 14.75 -3.38
C PRO A 5 6.36 13.86 -2.97
N LEU A 6 5.49 14.47 -2.18
CA LEU A 6 4.19 13.95 -1.75
C LEU A 6 3.39 13.49 -2.98
N GLY A 7 2.87 12.27 -2.92
CA GLY A 7 1.98 11.71 -3.94
C GLY A 7 0.81 12.66 -4.19
N THR A 8 0.73 13.18 -5.41
CA THR A 8 -0.31 14.10 -5.83
C THR A 8 -1.66 13.40 -5.97
N PRO A 9 -2.78 14.08 -5.67
CA PRO A 9 -4.15 13.55 -5.81
C PRO A 9 -4.58 13.51 -7.28
N VAL A 10 -4.05 12.58 -8.07
CA VAL A 10 -4.39 12.41 -9.50
C VAL A 10 -5.79 11.82 -9.75
N ALA A 11 -6.40 11.20 -8.73
CA ALA A 11 -7.66 10.48 -8.89
C ALA A 11 -8.90 11.40 -9.00
N THR A 12 -8.96 12.50 -8.23
CA THR A 12 -10.14 13.38 -8.19
C THR A 12 -10.28 14.28 -9.42
N SER A 13 -9.17 14.75 -9.98
CA SER A 13 -9.20 15.59 -11.19
C SER A 13 -9.65 14.80 -12.44
N SER A 14 -9.28 13.52 -12.52
CA SER A 14 -9.61 12.65 -13.66
C SER A 14 -11.11 12.35 -13.78
N LEU A 15 -11.81 12.17 -12.65
CA LEU A 15 -13.25 11.93 -12.65
C LEU A 15 -14.04 13.19 -13.02
N TRP A 16 -13.58 14.35 -12.54
CA TRP A 16 -14.19 15.66 -12.86
C TRP A 16 -14.11 15.97 -14.35
N CYS A 17 -12.93 15.78 -14.96
CA CYS A 17 -12.75 15.97 -16.40
C CYS A 17 -13.58 14.99 -17.23
N ALA A 18 -13.68 13.73 -16.81
CA ALA A 18 -14.52 12.73 -17.47
C ALA A 18 -16.01 13.11 -17.44
N ALA A 19 -16.50 13.64 -16.31
CA ALA A 19 -17.88 14.13 -16.19
C ALA A 19 -18.14 15.33 -17.11
N ILE A 20 -17.23 16.31 -17.16
CA ILE A 20 -17.34 17.47 -18.07
C ILE A 20 -17.36 17.02 -19.53
N LYS A 21 -16.49 16.08 -19.91
CA LYS A 21 -16.43 15.56 -21.28
C LYS A 21 -17.73 14.84 -21.67
N ALA A 22 -18.33 14.08 -20.75
CA ALA A 22 -19.61 13.43 -20.98
C ALA A 22 -20.77 14.42 -21.18
N LEU A 23 -20.79 15.53 -20.42
CA LEU A 23 -21.74 16.63 -20.63
C LEU A 23 -21.55 17.30 -22.00
N GLY A 24 -20.30 17.47 -22.46
CA GLY A 24 -19.98 18.00 -23.79
C GLY A 24 -20.46 17.12 -24.95
N HIS A 25 -20.67 15.82 -24.72
CA HIS A 25 -21.23 14.88 -25.70
C HIS A 25 -22.78 14.83 -25.69
N GLY A 26 -23.44 15.80 -25.04
CA GLY A 26 -24.89 15.98 -25.10
C GLY A 26 -25.66 15.38 -23.92
N ALA A 27 -24.97 14.89 -22.88
CA ALA A 27 -25.63 14.49 -21.64
C ALA A 27 -26.18 15.72 -20.89
N ARG A 28 -27.40 15.63 -20.36
CA ARG A 28 -27.98 16.70 -19.54
C ARG A 28 -27.46 16.58 -18.11
N ARG A 29 -27.38 17.71 -17.40
CA ARG A 29 -26.88 17.75 -16.02
C ARG A 29 -27.72 16.92 -15.04
N ASP A 30 -28.98 16.68 -15.38
CA ASP A 30 -29.95 15.95 -14.55
C ASP A 30 -30.05 14.46 -14.90
N ASP A 31 -29.29 13.98 -15.90
CA ASP A 31 -29.29 12.57 -16.31
C ASP A 31 -28.24 11.77 -15.52
N ILE A 32 -28.55 10.50 -15.25
CA ILE A 32 -27.56 9.55 -14.74
C ILE A 32 -26.67 9.11 -15.91
N ILE A 33 -25.40 9.49 -15.86
CA ILE A 33 -24.43 9.23 -16.93
C ILE A 33 -23.56 8.02 -16.57
N THR A 34 -23.54 7.00 -17.45
CA THR A 34 -22.55 5.92 -17.36
C THR A 34 -21.26 6.33 -18.07
N LEU A 35 -20.19 6.54 -17.30
CA LEU A 35 -18.87 6.85 -17.84
C LEU A 35 -18.21 5.59 -18.40
N LYS A 36 -17.85 5.60 -19.70
CA LYS A 36 -17.06 4.52 -20.31
C LYS A 36 -15.57 4.66 -19.94
N PRO A 37 -14.81 3.56 -19.84
CA PRO A 37 -13.38 3.60 -19.48
C PRO A 37 -12.54 4.55 -20.35
N GLY A 38 -12.83 4.64 -21.66
CA GLY A 38 -12.12 5.55 -22.59
C GLY A 38 -12.39 7.05 -22.37
N TRP A 39 -13.25 7.44 -21.44
CA TRP A 39 -13.45 8.83 -21.03
C TRP A 39 -12.68 9.19 -19.76
N LEU A 40 -12.21 8.18 -19.02
CA LEU A 40 -11.43 8.37 -17.83
C LEU A 40 -9.98 8.51 -18.28
N ASP A 41 -9.42 9.71 -18.10
CA ASP A 41 -8.03 10.02 -18.47
C ASP A 41 -7.04 9.43 -17.47
N LEU A 42 -7.20 8.13 -17.19
CA LEU A 42 -6.27 7.38 -16.37
C LEU A 42 -5.00 7.12 -17.19
N PRO A 43 -3.82 7.08 -16.57
CA PRO A 43 -2.63 6.57 -17.22
C PRO A 43 -2.82 5.07 -17.56
N HIS A 44 -3.22 4.76 -18.80
CA HIS A 44 -3.52 3.40 -19.28
C HIS A 44 -2.25 2.55 -19.56
N GLY A 45 -1.07 3.01 -19.18
CA GLY A 45 0.21 2.43 -19.65
C GLY A 45 1.23 2.07 -18.59
N GLN A 46 0.96 2.19 -17.29
CA GLN A 46 1.99 1.95 -16.26
C GLN A 46 1.85 0.64 -15.47
N ILE A 47 0.76 -0.11 -15.65
CA ILE A 47 0.55 -1.33 -14.84
C ILE A 47 1.40 -2.49 -15.36
N LEU A 48 1.71 -2.56 -16.66
CA LEU A 48 2.41 -3.71 -17.22
C LEU A 48 3.93 -3.75 -16.93
N ALA A 49 4.55 -2.66 -16.49
CA ALA A 49 5.99 -2.63 -16.21
C ALA A 49 6.37 -2.93 -14.75
N VAL A 50 5.41 -2.99 -13.82
CA VAL A 50 5.69 -3.26 -12.39
C VAL A 50 5.57 -4.75 -12.04
N LEU A 51 5.11 -5.59 -12.97
CA LEU A 51 4.80 -6.99 -12.69
C LEU A 51 6.04 -7.90 -12.52
N GLU A 52 7.27 -7.44 -12.77
CA GLU A 52 8.44 -8.33 -12.85
C GLU A 52 9.54 -8.07 -11.82
N THR A 53 9.40 -7.16 -10.84
CA THR A 53 10.52 -6.84 -9.93
C THR A 53 10.19 -6.80 -8.43
N SER A 54 9.07 -7.38 -7.97
CA SER A 54 8.85 -7.56 -6.52
C SER A 54 7.94 -8.73 -6.14
N ALA A 55 7.80 -9.76 -6.98
CA ALA A 55 7.07 -10.97 -6.62
C ALA A 55 7.98 -11.98 -5.90
N GLU A 56 8.54 -11.59 -4.75
CA GLU A 56 8.78 -12.57 -3.68
C GLU A 56 7.47 -12.72 -2.90
N GLN A 57 6.46 -13.18 -3.63
CA GLN A 57 5.24 -13.70 -3.04
C GLN A 57 5.60 -15.06 -2.45
N GLU A 58 6.07 -15.06 -1.21
CA GLU A 58 5.99 -16.28 -0.41
C GLU A 58 4.50 -16.62 -0.28
N GLU A 59 4.07 -17.60 -1.06
CA GLU A 59 2.79 -18.28 -0.94
C GLU A 59 2.63 -18.74 0.51
N SER A 60 1.97 -17.91 1.33
CA SER A 60 1.48 -18.38 2.62
C SER A 60 0.38 -19.40 2.33
N PRO A 61 0.40 -20.59 2.94
CA PRO A 61 -0.64 -21.59 2.71
C PRO A 61 -2.01 -20.95 2.90
N VAL A 62 -2.85 -21.03 1.87
CA VAL A 62 -4.14 -20.32 1.81
C VAL A 62 -5.09 -20.78 2.93
N ASP A 63 -4.83 -21.96 3.53
CA ASP A 63 -5.63 -22.58 4.58
C ASP A 63 -5.11 -22.34 6.01
N GLU A 64 -4.01 -21.60 6.21
CA GLU A 64 -3.52 -21.36 7.56
C GLU A 64 -4.40 -20.32 8.30
N PRO A 65 -4.79 -20.54 9.57
CA PRO A 65 -5.56 -19.57 10.33
C PRO A 65 -4.88 -18.19 10.36
N LEU A 66 -5.67 -17.12 10.16
CA LEU A 66 -5.21 -15.73 10.08
C LEU A 66 -4.21 -15.33 11.18
N ARG A 67 -4.41 -15.82 12.41
CA ARG A 67 -3.49 -15.56 13.53
C ARG A 67 -2.05 -15.98 13.27
N VAL A 68 -1.83 -17.11 12.57
CA VAL A 68 -0.49 -17.62 12.25
C VAL A 68 0.11 -16.82 11.11
N GLN A 69 -0.69 -16.48 10.10
CA GLN A 69 -0.27 -15.60 9.00
C GLN A 69 0.19 -14.23 9.53
N VAL A 70 -0.63 -13.60 10.38
CA VAL A 70 -0.29 -12.33 11.03
C VAL A 70 0.97 -12.46 11.88
N ALA A 71 1.12 -13.54 12.65
CA ALA A 71 2.32 -13.78 13.44
C ALA A 71 3.58 -13.94 12.57
N ALA A 72 3.48 -14.59 11.41
CA ALA A 72 4.59 -14.75 10.46
C ALA A 72 5.00 -13.41 9.84
N ILE A 73 4.03 -12.60 9.41
CA ILE A 73 4.26 -11.25 8.88
C ILE A 73 4.91 -10.36 9.95
N GLN A 74 4.38 -10.38 11.18
CA GLN A 74 4.94 -9.60 12.29
C GLN A 74 6.39 -9.99 12.58
N ARG A 75 6.71 -11.29 12.69
CA ARG A 75 8.09 -11.75 12.91
C ARG A 75 9.05 -11.22 11.83
N ARG A 76 8.62 -11.28 10.57
CA ARG A 76 9.42 -10.81 9.42
C ARG A 76 9.64 -9.30 9.47
N ALA A 77 8.60 -8.52 9.74
CA ALA A 77 8.69 -7.07 9.88
C ALA A 77 9.66 -6.68 11.00
N ILE A 78 9.58 -7.33 12.15
CA ILE A 78 10.47 -7.11 13.30
C ILE A 78 11.92 -7.41 12.92
N ARG A 79 12.20 -8.58 12.32
CA ARG A 79 13.56 -8.97 11.91
C ARG A 79 14.15 -8.01 10.87
N ARG A 80 13.37 -7.61 9.86
CA ARG A 80 13.81 -6.65 8.84
C ARG A 80 14.12 -5.28 9.45
N ALA A 81 13.26 -4.80 10.35
CA ALA A 81 13.49 -3.53 11.03
C ALA A 81 14.75 -3.57 11.92
N LEU A 82 14.96 -4.67 12.66
CA LEU A 82 16.15 -4.85 13.49
C LEU A 82 17.43 -4.93 12.65
N ALA A 83 17.43 -5.72 11.57
CA ALA A 83 18.57 -5.84 10.67
C ALA A 83 18.97 -4.46 10.11
N ALA A 84 18.00 -3.68 9.65
CA ALA A 84 18.25 -2.37 9.09
C ALA A 84 18.56 -1.28 10.13
N CYS A 85 18.34 -1.55 11.42
CA CYS A 85 18.68 -0.66 12.53
C CYS A 85 19.88 -1.16 13.36
N GLY A 86 20.62 -2.17 12.88
CA GLY A 86 21.78 -2.72 13.59
C GLY A 86 21.45 -3.33 14.96
N GLY A 87 20.25 -3.91 15.11
CA GLY A 87 19.79 -4.47 16.38
C GLY A 87 19.28 -3.44 17.40
N ASN A 88 19.22 -2.15 17.04
CA ASN A 88 18.66 -1.12 17.93
C ASN A 88 17.12 -1.19 17.96
N TRP A 89 16.59 -1.72 19.06
CA TRP A 89 15.15 -1.87 19.30
C TRP A 89 14.36 -0.56 19.25
N ALA A 90 14.90 0.53 19.80
CA ALA A 90 14.20 1.82 19.79
C ALA A 90 14.09 2.39 18.36
N SER A 91 15.14 2.24 17.55
CA SER A 91 15.12 2.64 16.14
C SER A 91 14.22 1.74 15.29
N ALA A 92 14.22 0.43 15.54
CA ALA A 92 13.32 -0.51 14.88
C ALA A 92 11.85 -0.21 15.22
N ALA A 93 11.55 0.12 16.48
CA ALA A 93 10.21 0.50 16.93
C ALA A 93 9.71 1.77 16.25
N ARG A 94 10.55 2.81 16.19
CA ARG A 94 10.25 4.04 15.43
C ARG A 94 9.97 3.74 13.95
N ARG A 95 10.78 2.88 13.33
CA ARG A 95 10.59 2.48 11.93
C ARG A 95 9.29 1.71 11.68
N LEU A 96 8.87 0.91 12.65
CA LEU A 96 7.61 0.15 12.61
C LEU A 96 6.42 0.95 13.15
N ALA A 97 6.61 2.22 13.53
CA ALA A 97 5.60 3.09 14.14
C ALA A 97 4.92 2.49 15.40
N VAL A 98 5.70 1.78 16.23
CA VAL A 98 5.24 1.20 17.50
C VAL A 98 6.10 1.69 18.66
N ASP A 99 5.54 1.64 19.88
CA ASP A 99 6.32 1.91 21.09
C ASP A 99 7.41 0.84 21.30
N PRO A 100 8.64 1.20 21.74
CA PRO A 100 9.72 0.24 21.97
C PRO A 100 9.39 -0.85 22.99
N SER A 101 8.64 -0.52 24.05
CA SER A 101 8.22 -1.47 25.08
C SER A 101 7.22 -2.48 24.51
N ASN A 102 6.30 -2.00 23.67
CA ASN A 102 5.34 -2.85 22.98
C ASN A 102 6.03 -3.75 21.94
N LEU A 103 7.02 -3.24 21.21
CA LEU A 103 7.81 -4.03 20.28
C LEU A 103 8.54 -5.18 21.00
N HIS A 104 9.13 -4.91 22.17
CA HIS A 104 9.78 -5.93 22.98
C HIS A 104 8.81 -7.02 23.43
N LYS A 105 7.66 -6.64 23.98
CA LYS A 105 6.62 -7.59 24.42
C LYS A 105 6.11 -8.43 23.24
N LEU A 106 5.89 -7.79 22.09
CA LEU A 106 5.47 -8.46 20.87
C LEU A 106 6.53 -9.47 20.39
N ALA A 107 7.81 -9.08 20.38
CA ALA A 107 8.91 -9.93 19.97
C ALA A 107 9.06 -11.17 20.88
N SER A 108 8.93 -11.01 22.20
CA SER A 108 8.91 -12.13 23.15
C SER A 108 7.73 -13.07 22.89
N ARG A 109 6.53 -12.53 22.67
CA ARG A 109 5.33 -13.34 22.39
C ARG A 109 5.44 -14.12 21.06
N LEU A 110 6.16 -13.56 20.09
CA LEU A 110 6.36 -14.17 18.78
C LEU A 110 7.61 -15.06 18.70
N GLY A 111 8.41 -15.21 19.77
CA GLY A 111 9.63 -16.02 19.76
C GLY A 111 10.73 -15.48 18.83
N VAL A 112 10.85 -14.15 18.71
CA VAL A 112 11.88 -13.49 17.88
C VAL A 112 13.15 -13.18 18.68
N LYS A 113 13.05 -13.17 20.01
CA LYS A 113 14.10 -12.83 20.96
C LYS A 113 14.43 -14.02 21.85
#